data_AF-A0A7J6IVR2-F1
#
_entry.id   AF-A0A7J6IVR2-F1
#
_cell.length_a   1.000
_cell.length_b   1.000
_cell.length_c   1.000
_cell.angle_alpha   90.00
_cell.angle_beta   90.00
_cell.angle_gamma   90.00
#
_symmetry.space_group_name_H-M   'P 1'
#
loop_
_entity.id
_entity.type
_entity.pdbx_description
1 polymer ?
#
loop_
_entity_poly.entity_id
_entity_poly.type
_entity_poly.pdbx_seq_one_letter_code
_entity_poly.pdbx_strand_id
1 'polypeptide(L)'
;MSTEDHRWVFETGDFADFRIVCTDDGVEFNVHRLMLSLHSTYFARLFKSEFQETKLGISNLADVDSQTMGHLLDFFYRGNTPWKCPDDMLMLAKLWILADRLQATSAMIEVEHRVKSKLNGLSNKFIVADCTLLDTVFHHKACAESGLGYAVGEAACAILIDRSQYPKKSDLVEKHARENILSANMMLFWASRYKENSDEFEFTYRSSTVMKQRIDREEEFRDKLISEKMTKPSRILTSGPDATTSKKRKQSS
;
A
#
# COMPACT_ATOMS: atom_id res chain seq x y z
N MET A 1 7.63 16.79 -28.00
CA MET A 1 6.37 17.05 -27.28
C MET A 1 6.49 18.41 -26.63
N SER A 2 5.49 19.29 -26.75
CA SER A 2 5.51 20.59 -26.08
C SER A 2 5.58 20.39 -24.56
N THR A 3 6.49 21.11 -23.90
CA THR A 3 6.60 21.16 -22.44
C THR A 3 5.59 22.17 -21.93
N GLU A 4 4.35 21.72 -21.77
CA GLU A 4 3.28 22.55 -21.19
C GLU A 4 3.33 22.40 -19.67
N ASP A 5 3.70 23.48 -18.98
CA ASP A 5 3.59 23.62 -17.52
C ASP A 5 2.29 24.37 -17.21
N HIS A 6 1.38 23.76 -16.45
CA HIS A 6 0.10 24.36 -16.08
C HIS A 6 0.07 24.83 -14.62
N ARG A 7 1.20 24.76 -13.89
CA ARG A 7 1.28 25.20 -12.49
C ARG A 7 0.93 26.65 -12.28
N TRP A 8 1.17 27.51 -13.27
CA TRP A 8 0.82 28.92 -13.18
C TRP A 8 -0.66 29.13 -12.82
N VAL A 9 -1.58 28.30 -13.35
CA VAL A 9 -3.02 28.41 -13.06
C VAL A 9 -3.30 28.04 -11.60
N PHE A 10 -2.55 27.09 -11.04
CA PHE A 10 -2.64 26.72 -9.64
C PHE A 10 -2.05 27.79 -8.72
N GLU A 11 -0.91 28.36 -9.10
CA GLU A 11 -0.22 29.41 -8.33
C GLU A 11 -1.01 30.72 -8.29
N THR A 12 -1.65 31.13 -9.39
CA THR A 12 -2.49 32.34 -9.41
C THR A 12 -3.89 32.08 -8.86
N GLY A 13 -4.41 30.86 -8.99
CA GLY A 13 -5.79 30.53 -8.67
C GLY A 13 -6.81 31.11 -9.65
N ASP A 14 -6.36 31.67 -10.78
CA ASP A 14 -7.24 32.24 -11.80
C ASP A 14 -8.14 31.16 -12.37
N PHE A 15 -9.43 31.46 -12.56
CA PHE A 15 -10.46 30.55 -13.07
C PHE A 15 -10.77 29.34 -12.18
N ALA A 16 -10.31 29.32 -10.93
CA ALA A 16 -10.67 28.28 -9.98
C ALA A 16 -12.18 28.24 -9.75
N ASP A 17 -12.75 27.04 -9.83
CA ASP A 17 -14.19 26.75 -9.69
C ASP A 17 -14.45 25.77 -8.52
N PHE A 18 -13.43 25.54 -7.70
CA PHE A 18 -13.48 24.68 -6.53
C PHE A 18 -12.42 25.06 -5.49
N ARG A 19 -12.70 24.74 -4.22
CA ARG A 19 -11.75 24.90 -3.11
C ARG A 19 -11.55 23.61 -2.35
N ILE A 20 -10.30 23.30 -2.01
CA ILE A 20 -9.95 22.24 -1.07
C ILE A 20 -9.42 22.89 0.20
N VAL A 21 -9.93 22.47 1.36
CA VAL A 21 -9.45 22.94 2.66
C VAL A 21 -8.83 21.77 3.42
N CYS A 22 -7.55 21.88 3.73
CA CYS A 22 -6.86 20.99 4.66
C CYS A 22 -7.21 21.43 6.07
N THR A 23 -8.06 20.68 6.77
CA THR A 23 -8.63 21.18 8.05
C THR A 23 -7.64 21.17 9.20
N ASP A 24 -6.56 20.41 9.10
CA ASP A 24 -5.57 20.24 10.17
C ASP A 24 -4.74 21.51 10.38
N ASP A 25 -4.42 22.21 9.29
CA ASP A 25 -3.66 23.47 9.29
C ASP A 25 -4.46 24.68 8.76
N GLY A 26 -5.70 24.45 8.29
CA GLY A 26 -6.61 25.48 7.81
C GLY A 26 -6.23 26.08 6.46
N VAL A 27 -5.28 25.47 5.73
CA VAL A 27 -4.86 25.98 4.43
C VAL A 27 -5.89 25.66 3.35
N GLU A 28 -6.21 26.68 2.55
CA GLU A 28 -7.12 26.56 1.41
C GLU A 28 -6.36 26.56 0.08
N PHE A 29 -6.79 25.71 -0.84
CA PHE A 29 -6.30 25.64 -2.22
C PHE A 29 -7.41 25.98 -3.19
N ASN A 30 -7.21 27.03 -4.00
CA ASN A 30 -8.05 27.35 -5.15
C ASN A 30 -7.67 26.42 -6.32
N VAL A 31 -8.60 25.59 -6.75
CA VAL A 31 -8.33 24.49 -7.69
C VAL A 31 -9.43 24.38 -8.74
N HIS A 32 -9.17 23.55 -9.74
CA HIS A 32 -10.00 23.44 -10.94
C HIS A 32 -10.61 22.05 -11.02
N ARG A 33 -11.94 21.96 -11.09
CA ARG A 33 -12.67 20.69 -11.17
C ARG A 33 -12.19 19.82 -12.32
N LEU A 34 -11.89 20.43 -13.47
CA LEU A 34 -11.37 19.73 -14.66
C LEU A 34 -10.02 19.06 -14.36
N MET A 35 -9.07 19.80 -13.78
CA MET A 35 -7.73 19.29 -13.46
C MET A 35 -7.79 18.16 -12.44
N LEU A 36 -8.58 18.36 -11.38
CA LEU A 36 -8.80 17.31 -10.38
C LEU A 36 -9.45 16.05 -10.98
N SER A 37 -10.47 16.21 -11.83
CA SER A 37 -11.17 15.08 -12.47
C SER A 37 -10.27 14.29 -13.41
N LEU A 38 -9.34 14.96 -14.10
CA LEU A 38 -8.43 14.32 -15.03
C LEU A 38 -7.48 13.35 -14.32
N HIS A 39 -7.04 13.70 -13.11
CA HIS A 39 -6.03 12.96 -12.37
C HIS A 39 -6.56 12.10 -11.21
N SER A 40 -7.82 12.28 -10.82
CA SER A 40 -8.44 11.59 -9.69
C SER A 40 -9.85 11.13 -10.03
N THR A 41 -10.04 9.81 -9.98
CA THR A 41 -11.38 9.23 -10.19
C THR A 41 -12.33 9.53 -9.03
N TYR A 42 -11.81 9.77 -7.83
CA TYR A 42 -12.58 10.28 -6.70
C TYR A 42 -13.21 11.64 -7.03
N PHE A 43 -12.40 12.61 -7.45
CA PHE A 43 -12.89 13.95 -7.80
C PHE A 43 -13.81 13.93 -9.03
N ALA A 44 -13.50 13.11 -10.04
CA ALA A 44 -14.38 12.94 -11.19
C ALA A 44 -15.78 12.41 -10.81
N ARG A 45 -15.87 11.54 -9.79
CA ARG A 45 -17.16 11.08 -9.24
C ARG A 45 -17.80 12.14 -8.36
N LEU A 46 -17.02 12.81 -7.51
CA LEU A 46 -17.51 13.88 -6.65
C LEU A 46 -18.25 14.95 -7.45
N PHE A 47 -17.63 15.47 -8.53
CA PHE A 47 -18.23 16.55 -9.31
C PHE A 47 -19.39 16.14 -10.21
N LYS A 48 -19.60 14.83 -10.41
CA LYS A 48 -20.80 14.27 -11.07
C LYS A 48 -21.93 13.97 -10.10
N SER A 49 -21.66 14.00 -8.80
CA SER A 49 -22.65 13.74 -7.76
C SER A 49 -23.44 15.01 -7.39
N GLU A 50 -24.57 14.83 -6.73
CA GLU A 50 -25.34 15.94 -6.15
C GLU A 50 -24.96 16.25 -4.68
N PHE A 51 -23.76 15.83 -4.25
CA PHE A 51 -23.29 16.05 -2.89
C PHE A 51 -23.13 17.54 -2.57
N GLN A 52 -23.17 17.86 -1.28
CA GLN A 52 -23.19 19.23 -0.79
C GLN A 52 -21.88 19.96 -1.11
N GLU A 53 -20.76 19.25 -1.09
CA GLU A 53 -19.43 19.73 -1.48
C GLU A 53 -19.44 20.26 -2.92
N THR A 54 -20.11 19.54 -3.83
CA THR A 54 -20.27 19.93 -5.24
C THR A 54 -21.11 21.20 -5.38
N LYS A 55 -22.16 21.34 -4.55
CA LYS A 55 -23.06 22.50 -4.53
C LYS A 55 -22.41 23.74 -3.92
N LEU A 56 -21.64 23.56 -2.85
CA LEU A 56 -20.94 24.64 -2.15
C LEU A 56 -19.61 25.01 -2.84
N GLY A 57 -19.08 24.15 -3.70
CA GLY A 57 -17.80 24.37 -4.38
C GLY A 57 -16.60 24.26 -3.45
N ILE A 58 -16.73 23.52 -2.34
CA ILE A 58 -15.70 23.37 -1.32
C ILE A 58 -15.68 21.93 -0.81
N SER A 59 -14.49 21.37 -0.62
CA SER A 59 -14.26 20.09 0.05
C SER A 59 -13.32 20.27 1.22
N ASN A 60 -13.75 19.79 2.39
CA ASN A 60 -12.94 19.79 3.61
C ASN A 60 -12.31 18.40 3.76
N LEU A 61 -10.98 18.35 3.75
CA LEU A 61 -10.21 17.13 3.91
C LEU A 61 -9.55 17.13 5.28
N ALA A 62 -10.11 16.32 6.18
CA ALA A 62 -9.53 16.03 7.49
C ALA A 62 -8.39 15.02 7.39
N ASP A 63 -7.43 15.14 8.32
CA ASP A 63 -6.25 14.27 8.43
C ASP A 63 -5.35 14.34 7.19
N VAL A 64 -5.28 15.52 6.56
CA VAL A 64 -4.44 15.78 5.39
C VAL A 64 -3.67 17.08 5.60
N ASP A 65 -2.36 16.98 5.75
CA ASP A 65 -1.50 18.15 5.82
C ASP A 65 -1.40 18.86 4.47
N SER A 66 -1.38 20.19 4.50
CA SER A 66 -1.35 21.02 3.28
C SER A 66 -0.09 20.82 2.45
N GLN A 67 1.02 20.41 3.06
CA GLN A 67 2.26 20.14 2.33
C GLN A 67 2.11 18.91 1.43
N THR A 68 1.60 17.80 1.95
CA THR A 68 1.32 16.58 1.19
C THR A 68 0.28 16.86 0.09
N MET A 69 -0.78 17.61 0.39
CA MET A 69 -1.77 18.02 -0.60
C MET A 69 -1.13 18.89 -1.70
N GLY A 70 -0.31 19.87 -1.34
CA GLY A 70 0.39 20.74 -2.28
C GLY A 70 1.27 19.97 -3.25
N HIS A 71 2.00 18.94 -2.78
CA HIS A 71 2.79 18.08 -3.66
C HIS A 71 1.93 17.26 -4.62
N LEU A 72 0.76 16.79 -4.19
CA LEU A 72 -0.18 16.09 -5.05
C LEU A 72 -0.79 17.03 -6.10
N LEU A 73 -1.11 18.26 -5.72
CA LEU A 73 -1.61 19.28 -6.65
C LEU A 73 -0.51 19.69 -7.64
N ASP A 74 0.75 19.84 -7.23
CA ASP A 74 1.88 20.04 -8.16
C ASP A 74 1.92 18.93 -9.22
N PHE A 75 1.66 17.69 -8.83
CA PHE A 75 1.60 16.56 -9.76
C PHE A 75 0.46 16.71 -10.78
N PHE A 76 -0.71 17.17 -10.36
CA PHE A 76 -1.86 17.36 -11.25
C PHE A 76 -1.64 18.51 -12.23
N TYR A 77 -0.95 19.58 -11.82
CA TYR A 77 -0.77 20.78 -12.63
C TYR A 77 0.55 20.82 -13.41
N ARG A 78 1.46 19.85 -13.23
CA ARG A 78 2.77 19.85 -13.92
C ARG A 78 2.68 19.73 -15.45
N GLY A 79 1.56 19.27 -16.00
CA GLY A 79 1.44 18.87 -17.39
C GLY A 79 2.49 17.82 -17.78
N ASN A 80 3.37 18.15 -18.73
CA ASN A 80 4.46 17.26 -19.18
C ASN A 80 5.82 17.58 -18.55
N THR A 81 5.87 18.50 -17.59
CA THR A 81 7.12 18.88 -16.94
C THR A 81 7.50 17.93 -15.80
N PRO A 82 8.79 17.89 -15.40
CA PRO A 82 9.20 17.11 -14.23
C PRO A 82 8.39 17.49 -12.99
N TRP A 83 7.99 16.49 -12.21
CA TRP A 83 7.29 16.73 -10.96
C TRP A 83 8.27 17.22 -9.90
N LYS A 84 7.93 18.31 -9.20
CA LYS A 84 8.64 18.83 -8.02
C LYS A 84 8.30 17.98 -6.80
N CYS A 85 8.56 16.68 -6.93
CA CYS A 85 8.26 15.68 -5.92
C CYS A 85 9.21 15.84 -4.73
N PRO A 86 8.75 15.64 -3.49
CA PRO A 86 9.62 15.65 -2.32
C PRO A 86 10.60 14.48 -2.36
N ASP A 87 11.82 14.72 -1.89
CA ASP A 87 12.85 13.68 -1.77
C ASP A 87 12.71 12.85 -0.48
N ASP A 88 11.97 13.33 0.52
CA ASP A 88 11.84 12.66 1.82
C ASP A 88 10.99 11.38 1.74
N MET A 89 11.46 10.29 2.37
CA MET A 89 10.78 8.98 2.30
C MET A 89 9.44 8.95 3.02
N LEU A 90 9.34 9.63 4.17
CA LEU A 90 8.10 9.69 4.94
C LEU A 90 7.05 10.50 4.16
N MET A 91 7.47 11.62 3.56
CA MET A 91 6.61 12.42 2.70
C MET A 91 6.12 11.63 1.48
N LEU A 92 6.99 10.84 0.83
CA LEU A 92 6.59 9.96 -0.27
C LEU A 92 5.54 8.92 0.18
N ALA A 93 5.69 8.33 1.36
CA ALA A 93 4.70 7.39 1.89
C ALA A 93 3.35 8.06 2.19
N LYS A 94 3.36 9.23 2.84
CA LYS A 94 2.14 10.03 3.08
C LYS A 94 1.43 10.42 1.79
N LEU A 95 2.20 10.86 0.80
CA LEU A 95 1.71 11.24 -0.52
C LEU A 95 1.11 10.06 -1.28
N TRP A 96 1.70 8.87 -1.19
CA TRP A 96 1.13 7.65 -1.76
C TRP A 96 -0.23 7.33 -1.12
N ILE A 97 -0.34 7.42 0.21
CA ILE A 97 -1.58 7.16 0.96
C ILE A 97 -2.67 8.19 0.60
N LEU A 98 -2.31 9.48 0.51
CA LEU A 98 -3.23 10.51 0.07
C LEU A 98 -3.71 10.25 -1.38
N ALA A 99 -2.79 9.87 -2.27
CA ALA A 99 -3.12 9.54 -3.65
C ALA A 99 -4.04 8.31 -3.75
N ASP A 100 -3.85 7.30 -2.90
CA ASP A 100 -4.76 6.14 -2.80
C ASP A 100 -6.16 6.57 -2.34
N ARG A 101 -6.25 7.35 -1.24
CA ARG A 101 -7.52 7.91 -0.73
C ARG A 101 -8.27 8.70 -1.80
N LEU A 102 -7.55 9.49 -2.58
CA LEU A 102 -8.10 10.31 -3.67
C LEU A 102 -8.11 9.57 -5.01
N GLN A 103 -7.81 8.27 -5.05
CA GLN A 103 -7.85 7.42 -6.25
C GLN A 103 -7.09 8.05 -7.44
N ALA A 104 -5.90 8.58 -7.18
CA ALA A 104 -4.98 9.22 -8.11
C ALA A 104 -3.85 8.26 -8.51
N THR A 105 -4.21 7.19 -9.24
CA THR A 105 -3.32 6.05 -9.55
C THR A 105 -2.01 6.45 -10.22
N SER A 106 -2.02 7.43 -11.13
CA SER A 106 -0.79 7.88 -11.81
C SER A 106 0.22 8.50 -10.83
N ALA A 107 -0.26 9.20 -9.79
CA ALA A 107 0.60 9.75 -8.75
C ALA A 107 1.21 8.61 -7.90
N MET A 108 0.39 7.60 -7.55
CA MET A 108 0.85 6.42 -6.80
C MET A 108 2.00 5.70 -7.54
N ILE A 109 1.82 5.42 -8.84
CA ILE A 109 2.84 4.74 -9.67
C ILE A 109 4.14 5.56 -9.72
N GLU A 110 4.02 6.88 -9.89
CA GLU A 110 5.16 7.78 -9.99
C GLU A 110 5.94 7.85 -8.65
N VAL A 111 5.23 7.85 -7.52
CA VAL A 111 5.84 7.76 -6.17
C VAL A 111 6.55 6.42 -5.99
N GLU A 112 5.92 5.30 -6.37
CA GLU A 112 6.55 3.98 -6.29
C GLU A 112 7.81 3.89 -7.12
N HIS A 113 7.81 4.45 -8.32
CA HIS A 113 9.00 4.49 -9.18
C HIS A 113 10.15 5.26 -8.51
N ARG A 114 9.86 6.41 -7.87
CA ARG A 114 10.87 7.17 -7.12
C ARG A 114 11.42 6.39 -5.94
N VAL A 115 10.55 5.78 -5.14
CA VAL A 115 10.98 4.97 -3.99
C VAL A 115 11.88 3.82 -4.44
N LYS A 116 11.49 3.08 -5.48
CA LYS A 116 12.29 1.99 -6.05
C LYS A 116 13.65 2.50 -6.56
N SER A 117 13.67 3.62 -7.28
CA SER A 117 14.91 4.24 -7.76
C SER A 117 15.84 4.63 -6.61
N LYS A 118 15.29 5.22 -5.55
CA LYS A 118 16.06 5.65 -4.36
C LYS A 118 16.64 4.47 -3.58
N LEU A 119 15.91 3.35 -3.51
CA LEU A 119 16.30 2.15 -2.77
C LEU A 119 17.08 1.12 -3.59
N ASN A 120 17.36 1.40 -4.87
CA ASN A 120 18.06 0.47 -5.78
C ASN A 120 19.47 0.10 -5.29
N GLY A 121 20.16 1.01 -4.60
CA GLY A 121 21.48 0.76 -4.03
C GLY A 121 21.41 0.17 -2.62
N LEU A 122 22.26 -0.83 -2.33
CA LEU A 122 22.42 -1.41 -0.99
C LEU A 122 22.73 -0.34 0.07
N SER A 123 23.56 0.64 -0.28
CA SER A 123 23.91 1.77 0.59
C SER A 123 22.70 2.62 1.00
N ASN A 124 21.60 2.59 0.25
CA ASN A 124 20.44 3.43 0.52
C ASN A 124 19.35 2.70 1.31
N LYS A 125 19.49 1.37 1.48
CA LYS A 125 18.49 0.56 2.17
C LYS A 125 18.28 1.02 3.61
N PHE A 126 19.33 1.50 4.29
CA PHE A 126 19.25 1.99 5.66
C PHE A 126 18.29 3.16 5.89
N ILE A 127 17.90 3.87 4.81
CA ILE A 127 17.03 5.04 4.88
C ILE A 127 15.65 4.64 5.41
N VAL A 128 15.23 3.39 5.21
CA VAL A 128 13.89 2.94 5.62
C VAL A 128 13.78 2.55 7.09
N ALA A 129 14.91 2.42 7.81
CA ALA A 129 14.91 2.06 9.22
C ALA A 129 14.61 3.26 10.12
N ASP A 130 13.39 3.76 9.96
CA ASP A 130 12.78 4.80 10.77
C ASP A 130 11.39 4.29 11.21
N CYS A 131 11.08 4.39 12.51
CA CYS A 131 9.81 3.88 13.04
C CYS A 131 8.62 4.57 12.39
N THR A 132 8.67 5.90 12.23
CA THR A 132 7.53 6.65 11.71
C THR A 132 7.22 6.29 10.26
N LEU A 133 8.25 6.06 9.44
CA LEU A 133 8.08 5.58 8.07
C LEU A 133 7.52 4.16 8.03
N LEU A 134 8.11 3.23 8.78
CA LEU A 134 7.66 1.84 8.83
C LEU A 134 6.21 1.77 9.32
N ASP A 135 5.88 2.53 10.36
CA ASP A 135 4.52 2.64 10.89
C ASP A 135 3.57 3.18 9.80
N THR A 136 3.93 4.28 9.13
CA THR A 136 3.10 4.88 8.08
C THR A 136 2.80 3.90 6.95
N VAL A 137 3.81 3.18 6.46
CA VAL A 137 3.67 2.25 5.34
C VAL A 137 2.89 0.99 5.74
N PHE A 138 3.23 0.39 6.88
CA PHE A 138 2.70 -0.91 7.27
C PHE A 138 1.45 -0.86 8.17
N HIS A 139 0.98 0.31 8.59
CA HIS A 139 -0.38 0.45 9.14
C HIS A 139 -1.43 0.61 8.03
N HIS A 140 -1.04 1.08 6.84
CA HIS A 140 -1.94 1.24 5.71
C HIS A 140 -1.91 0.01 4.79
N LYS A 141 -2.93 -0.84 4.85
CA LYS A 141 -2.96 -2.13 4.11
C LYS A 141 -2.62 -1.99 2.63
N ALA A 142 -3.28 -1.09 1.90
CA ALA A 142 -3.04 -0.93 0.47
C ALA A 142 -1.62 -0.43 0.17
N CYS A 143 -1.01 0.33 1.09
CA CYS A 143 0.36 0.83 0.93
C CYS A 143 1.37 -0.29 1.20
N ALA A 144 1.13 -1.10 2.22
CA ALA A 144 1.93 -2.28 2.53
C ALA A 144 1.96 -3.28 1.36
N GLU A 145 0.84 -3.43 0.64
CA GLU A 145 0.69 -4.34 -0.50
C GLU A 145 1.07 -3.70 -1.85
N SER A 146 1.54 -2.45 -1.87
CA SER A 146 1.90 -1.73 -3.10
C SER A 146 3.38 -1.84 -3.46
N GLY A 147 3.77 -1.35 -4.63
CA GLY A 147 5.18 -1.32 -5.02
C GLY A 147 6.07 -0.53 -4.05
N LEU A 148 5.50 0.44 -3.31
CA LEU A 148 6.19 1.17 -2.24
C LEU A 148 6.42 0.26 -1.04
N GLY A 149 5.36 -0.41 -0.55
CA GLY A 149 5.45 -1.35 0.57
C GLY A 149 6.41 -2.50 0.33
N TYR A 150 6.43 -3.04 -0.90
CA TYR A 150 7.41 -4.05 -1.31
C TYR A 150 8.85 -3.52 -1.28
N ALA A 151 9.12 -2.32 -1.79
CA ALA A 151 10.46 -1.74 -1.81
C ALA A 151 10.96 -1.38 -0.39
N VAL A 152 10.11 -0.80 0.44
CA VAL A 152 10.41 -0.54 1.86
C VAL A 152 10.63 -1.85 2.61
N GLY A 153 9.79 -2.85 2.33
CA GLY A 153 9.89 -4.20 2.88
C GLY A 153 11.22 -4.89 2.58
N GLU A 154 11.64 -4.83 1.31
CA GLU A 154 12.92 -5.38 0.86
C GLU A 154 14.09 -4.69 1.57
N ALA A 155 14.07 -3.36 1.62
CA ALA A 155 15.12 -2.57 2.25
C ALA A 155 15.24 -2.87 3.75
N ALA A 156 14.12 -2.95 4.47
CA ALA A 156 14.09 -3.32 5.88
C ALA A 156 14.58 -4.77 6.11
N CYS A 157 14.22 -5.71 5.22
CA CYS A 157 14.71 -7.08 5.27
C CYS A 157 16.24 -7.15 5.11
N ALA A 158 16.79 -6.39 4.15
CA ALA A 158 18.23 -6.32 3.95
C ALA A 158 18.98 -5.78 5.18
N ILE A 159 18.43 -4.80 5.90
CA ILE A 159 19.02 -4.27 7.15
C ILE A 159 19.04 -5.33 8.25
N LEU A 160 18.01 -6.18 8.33
CA LEU A 160 18.00 -7.30 9.29
C LEU A 160 19.07 -8.33 8.98
N ILE A 161 19.36 -8.55 7.70
CA ILE A 161 20.36 -9.50 7.26
C ILE A 161 21.77 -8.92 7.46
N ASP A 162 21.99 -7.65 7.19
CA ASP A 162 23.27 -6.97 7.44
C ASP A 162 23.33 -6.34 8.85
N ARG A 163 23.03 -7.15 9.88
CA ARG A 163 22.97 -6.68 11.28
C ARG A 163 24.32 -6.19 11.80
N SER A 164 25.43 -6.73 11.29
CA SER A 164 26.77 -6.29 11.67
C SER A 164 27.05 -4.85 11.23
N GLN A 165 26.53 -4.43 10.07
CA GLN A 165 26.69 -3.08 9.56
C GLN A 165 25.75 -2.08 10.26
N TYR A 166 24.53 -2.47 10.66
CA TYR A 166 23.53 -1.54 11.21
C TYR A 166 22.80 -2.00 12.48
N PRO A 167 23.50 -2.35 13.58
CA PRO A 167 22.90 -3.05 14.73
C PRO A 167 21.67 -2.35 15.33
N LYS A 168 21.76 -1.03 15.60
CA LYS A 168 20.63 -0.25 16.16
C LYS A 168 19.41 -0.17 15.23
N LYS A 169 19.65 -0.12 13.92
CA LYS A 169 18.58 -0.03 12.92
C LYS A 169 17.92 -1.39 12.71
N SER A 170 18.70 -2.46 12.73
CA SER A 170 18.18 -3.82 12.69
C SER A 170 17.30 -4.10 13.92
N ASP A 171 17.70 -3.67 15.12
CA ASP A 171 16.88 -3.82 16.34
C ASP A 171 15.53 -3.07 16.23
N LEU A 172 15.55 -1.87 15.62
CA LEU A 172 14.35 -1.08 15.37
C LEU A 172 13.42 -1.79 14.39
N VAL A 173 13.94 -2.23 13.24
CA VAL A 173 13.16 -2.96 12.22
C VAL A 173 12.60 -4.26 12.82
N GLU A 174 13.41 -4.97 13.61
CA GLU A 174 13.00 -6.22 14.27
C GLU A 174 11.86 -5.95 15.26
N LYS A 175 11.98 -4.89 16.08
CA LYS A 175 10.92 -4.49 17.00
C LYS A 175 9.62 -4.18 16.25
N HIS A 176 9.69 -3.36 15.20
CA HIS A 176 8.51 -3.02 14.41
C HIS A 176 7.85 -4.26 13.78
N ALA A 177 8.64 -5.19 13.25
CA ALA A 177 8.12 -6.45 12.71
C ALA A 177 7.51 -7.37 13.78
N ARG A 178 7.92 -7.28 15.06
CA ARG A 178 7.23 -8.00 16.16
C ARG A 178 5.84 -7.43 16.42
N GLU A 179 5.70 -6.12 16.30
CA GLU A 179 4.50 -5.35 16.69
C GLU A 179 3.49 -5.20 15.54
N ASN A 180 3.95 -5.21 14.28
CA ASN A 180 3.12 -5.01 13.10
C ASN A 180 3.10 -6.25 12.17
N ILE A 181 1.91 -6.84 11.99
CA ILE A 181 1.71 -8.06 11.19
C ILE A 181 2.04 -7.89 9.71
N LEU A 182 1.71 -6.74 9.11
CA LEU A 182 1.95 -6.48 7.69
C LEU A 182 3.45 -6.32 7.42
N SER A 183 4.15 -5.61 8.30
CA SER A 183 5.61 -5.51 8.25
C SER A 183 6.26 -6.87 8.36
N ALA A 184 5.82 -7.68 9.32
CA ALA A 184 6.35 -9.02 9.53
C ALA A 184 6.15 -9.94 8.32
N ASN A 185 4.96 -9.93 7.73
CA ASN A 185 4.65 -10.72 6.54
C ASN A 185 5.53 -10.31 5.37
N MET A 186 5.77 -9.00 5.21
CA MET A 186 6.65 -8.49 4.16
C MET A 186 8.11 -8.89 4.39
N MET A 187 8.59 -8.87 5.64
CA MET A 187 9.94 -9.35 5.97
C MET A 187 10.09 -10.85 5.66
N LEU A 188 9.10 -11.67 6.01
CA LEU A 188 9.12 -13.11 5.73
C LEU A 188 9.09 -13.42 4.23
N PHE A 189 8.30 -12.66 3.47
CA PHE A 189 8.24 -12.78 2.01
C PHE A 189 9.63 -12.54 1.37
N TRP A 190 10.27 -11.42 1.70
CA TRP A 190 11.56 -11.08 1.13
C TRP A 190 12.68 -11.98 1.60
N ALA A 191 12.66 -12.39 2.86
CA ALA A 191 13.68 -13.30 3.38
C ALA A 191 13.62 -14.68 2.70
N SER A 192 12.42 -15.21 2.45
CA SER A 192 12.24 -16.45 1.68
C SER A 192 12.83 -16.31 0.27
N ARG A 193 12.58 -15.16 -0.38
CA ARG A 193 13.08 -14.88 -1.73
C ARG A 193 14.60 -14.70 -1.79
N TYR A 194 15.23 -14.15 -0.76
CA TYR A 194 16.69 -14.09 -0.69
C TYR A 194 17.32 -15.45 -0.42
N LYS A 195 16.68 -16.30 0.41
CA LYS A 195 17.12 -17.67 0.67
C LYS A 195 17.15 -18.52 -0.60
N GLU A 196 16.12 -18.42 -1.44
CA GLU A 196 16.07 -19.11 -2.74
C GLU A 196 17.20 -18.69 -3.69
N ASN A 197 17.79 -17.51 -3.47
CA ASN A 197 18.77 -16.90 -4.36
C ASN A 197 20.20 -16.83 -3.78
N SER A 198 20.46 -17.33 -2.55
CA SER A 198 21.82 -17.33 -1.96
C SER A 198 22.00 -18.36 -0.83
N ASP A 199 23.03 -19.20 -0.94
CA ASP A 199 23.42 -20.18 0.10
C ASP A 199 23.98 -19.49 1.36
N GLU A 200 24.51 -18.27 1.23
CA GLU A 200 25.19 -17.51 2.29
C GLU A 200 24.21 -16.86 3.30
N PHE A 201 22.94 -16.66 2.91
CA PHE A 201 21.93 -15.98 3.73
C PHE A 201 21.28 -16.88 4.80
N GLU A 202 21.48 -18.20 4.75
CA GLU A 202 20.85 -19.15 5.68
C GLU A 202 21.33 -18.99 7.14
N PHE A 203 22.58 -18.53 7.35
CA PHE A 203 23.20 -18.44 8.67
C PHE A 203 22.74 -17.21 9.49
N THR A 204 22.65 -16.04 8.86
CA THR A 204 22.19 -14.81 9.54
C THR A 204 20.68 -14.83 9.78
N TYR A 205 19.93 -15.47 8.88
CA TYR A 205 18.47 -15.64 8.94
C TYR A 205 17.98 -16.46 10.14
N ARG A 206 18.63 -17.59 10.46
CA ARG A 206 18.27 -18.44 11.62
C ARG A 206 18.63 -17.84 12.98
N SER A 207 19.45 -16.80 13.01
CA SER A 207 19.88 -16.14 14.26
C SER A 207 18.92 -15.04 14.72
N SER A 208 17.98 -14.59 13.86
CA SER A 208 16.86 -13.72 14.25
C SER A 208 15.85 -14.52 15.07
N THR A 209 15.82 -14.29 16.39
CA THR A 209 15.01 -15.05 17.36
C THR A 209 13.51 -14.97 17.06
N VAL A 210 13.03 -13.88 16.45
CA VAL A 210 11.61 -13.64 16.14
C VAL A 210 11.14 -14.43 14.95
N MET A 211 11.96 -14.49 13.89
CA MET A 211 11.58 -15.13 12.65
C MET A 211 11.64 -16.64 12.81
N LYS A 212 12.60 -17.14 13.59
CA LYS A 212 12.60 -18.53 14.06
C LYS A 212 11.31 -18.86 14.83
N GLN A 213 10.92 -18.05 15.82
CA GLN A 213 9.66 -18.23 16.57
C GLN A 213 8.38 -18.10 15.74
N ARG A 214 8.40 -17.42 14.60
CA ARG A 214 7.25 -17.31 13.68
C ARG A 214 7.19 -18.47 12.70
N ILE A 215 8.32 -18.84 12.10
CA ILE A 215 8.42 -20.03 11.24
C ILE A 215 8.04 -21.27 12.03
N ASP A 216 8.60 -21.44 13.24
CA ASP A 216 8.26 -22.55 14.14
C ASP A 216 6.75 -22.56 14.46
N ARG A 217 6.12 -21.39 14.66
CA ARG A 217 4.66 -21.29 14.90
C ARG A 217 3.81 -21.56 13.67
N GLU A 218 4.23 -21.12 12.48
CA GLU A 218 3.52 -21.37 11.22
C GLU A 218 3.65 -22.83 10.78
N GLU A 219 4.81 -23.45 11.00
CA GLU A 219 5.04 -24.88 10.83
C GLU A 219 4.19 -25.69 11.83
N GLU A 220 4.18 -25.32 13.11
CA GLU A 220 3.34 -25.98 14.13
C GLU A 220 1.83 -25.85 13.82
N PHE A 221 1.39 -24.68 13.32
CA PHE A 221 0.01 -24.46 12.92
C PHE A 221 -0.36 -25.29 11.67
N ARG A 222 0.53 -25.35 10.69
CA ARG A 222 0.36 -26.17 9.47
C ARG A 222 0.28 -27.65 9.82
N ASP A 223 1.15 -28.14 10.69
CA ASP A 223 1.18 -29.53 11.14
C ASP A 223 -0.06 -29.90 11.95
N LYS A 224 -0.55 -28.99 12.79
CA LYS A 224 -1.87 -29.14 13.46
C LYS A 224 -3.00 -29.24 12.45
N LEU A 225 -3.02 -28.39 11.41
CA LEU A 225 -4.03 -28.43 10.37
C LEU A 225 -4.02 -29.73 9.56
N ILE A 226 -2.82 -30.25 9.28
CA ILE A 226 -2.62 -31.53 8.57
C ILE A 226 -3.07 -32.70 9.47
N SER A 227 -2.72 -32.67 10.76
CA SER A 227 -3.13 -33.66 11.76
C SER A 227 -4.65 -33.71 11.94
N GLU A 228 -5.32 -32.56 12.02
CA GLU A 228 -6.79 -32.47 12.13
C GLU A 228 -7.50 -32.97 10.87
N LYS A 229 -6.94 -32.72 9.69
CA LYS A 229 -7.48 -33.23 8.41
C LYS A 229 -7.25 -34.73 8.22
N MET A 230 -6.15 -35.28 8.76
CA MET A 230 -5.85 -36.72 8.72
C MET A 230 -6.66 -37.52 9.76
N THR A 231 -7.12 -36.90 10.85
CA THR A 231 -7.89 -37.56 11.92
C THR A 231 -9.40 -37.53 11.74
N LYS A 232 -9.94 -36.71 10.83
CA LYS A 232 -11.37 -36.69 10.48
C LYS A 232 -11.59 -37.32 9.10
N PRO A 233 -12.11 -38.56 9.01
CA PRO A 233 -12.46 -39.14 7.72
C PRO A 233 -13.61 -38.34 7.08
N SER A 234 -13.41 -37.91 5.83
CA SER A 234 -14.41 -37.27 4.99
C SER A 234 -15.68 -38.13 4.96
N ARG A 235 -16.81 -37.61 5.48
CA ARG A 235 -18.14 -38.22 5.27
C ARG A 235 -18.48 -38.11 3.79
N ILE A 236 -18.15 -39.15 3.02
CA ILE A 236 -18.73 -39.38 1.70
C ILE A 236 -20.18 -39.83 1.94
N LEU A 237 -21.12 -39.00 1.49
CA LEU A 237 -22.56 -39.28 1.47
C LEU A 237 -22.83 -40.52 0.62
N THR A 238 -23.14 -41.65 1.25
CA THR A 238 -23.85 -42.76 0.59
C THR A 238 -25.34 -42.49 0.68
N SER A 239 -25.92 -41.79 -0.29
CA SER A 239 -27.36 -41.82 -0.54
C SER A 239 -27.64 -42.85 -1.63
N GLY A 240 -28.08 -44.05 -1.22
CA GLY A 240 -28.71 -45.01 -2.13
C GLY A 240 -30.12 -44.54 -2.50
N PRO A 241 -30.65 -44.91 -3.69
CA PRO A 241 -31.98 -44.48 -4.11
C PRO A 241 -33.06 -45.35 -3.45
N ASP A 242 -33.88 -44.73 -2.60
CA ASP A 242 -35.10 -45.34 -2.08
C ASP A 242 -36.19 -45.32 -3.16
N ALA A 243 -36.74 -46.50 -3.42
CA ALA A 243 -37.91 -46.72 -4.25
C ALA A 243 -39.17 -46.27 -3.50
N THR A 244 -40.02 -45.46 -4.14
CA THR A 244 -41.49 -45.53 -3.95
C THR A 244 -42.24 -44.73 -5.02
N THR A 245 -42.82 -45.48 -5.95
CA THR A 245 -44.23 -45.40 -6.39
C THR A 245 -44.88 -44.02 -6.62
N SER A 246 -45.17 -43.71 -7.89
CA SER A 246 -46.42 -43.02 -8.25
C SER A 246 -46.95 -43.41 -9.62
N LYS A 247 -48.10 -44.10 -9.58
CA LYS A 247 -49.04 -44.35 -10.68
C LYS A 247 -49.54 -43.03 -11.29
N LYS A 248 -49.61 -42.95 -12.62
CA LYS A 248 -50.70 -42.32 -13.43
C LYS A 248 -50.45 -42.68 -14.91
N ARG A 249 -51.18 -43.67 -15.46
CA ARG A 249 -52.42 -43.58 -16.27
C ARG A 249 -52.21 -43.14 -17.75
N LYS A 250 -52.34 -44.14 -18.64
CA LYS A 250 -53.05 -44.21 -19.95
C LYS A 250 -53.12 -42.99 -20.87
N GLN A 251 -52.67 -43.17 -22.12
CA GLN A 251 -53.39 -43.18 -23.42
C GLN A 251 -52.28 -43.31 -24.51
N SER A 252 -52.19 -44.24 -25.47
CA SER A 252 -53.10 -44.88 -26.44
C SER A 252 -53.82 -43.94 -27.40
N SER A 253 -53.28 -43.93 -28.64
CA SER A 253 -53.72 -43.30 -29.90
C SER A 253 -53.45 -41.82 -30.09
#